data_AF-A0A935KXP4-F1
#
_entry.id   AF-A0A935KXP4-F1
#
_cell.length_a   1.000
_cell.length_b   1.000
_cell.length_c   1.000
_cell.angle_alpha   90.00
_cell.angle_beta   90.00
_cell.angle_gamma   90.00
#
_symmetry.space_group_name_H-M   'P 1'
#
loop_
_entity.id
_entity.type
_entity.pdbx_description
1 polymer ?
#
loop_
_entity_poly.entity_id
_entity_poly.type
_entity_poly.pdbx_seq_one_letter_code
_entity_poly.pdbx_strand_id
1 'polypeptide(L)'
;MKKDEKMEAFWFWIMKPVAELAIGLAALIVAAAGYGLICLPGWWKQRKCPHSRVRETGACDAICQSCGKNLGFIGAWRDKQKDKPSN
;
A
#
# COMPACT_ATOMS: atom_id res chain seq x y z
N MET A 1 12.49 -37.87 37.26
CA MET A 1 13.02 -36.67 37.93
C MET A 1 14.17 -35.98 37.19
N LYS A 2 15.33 -36.61 36.93
CA LYS A 2 16.45 -35.91 36.22
C LYS A 2 16.25 -35.62 34.73
N LYS A 3 15.32 -36.31 34.04
CA LYS A 3 15.01 -36.08 32.62
C LYS A 3 14.06 -34.89 32.42
N ASP A 4 13.18 -34.68 33.39
CA ASP A 4 12.11 -33.69 33.33
C ASP A 4 12.70 -32.26 33.47
N GLU A 5 13.70 -32.10 34.33
CA GLU A 5 14.43 -30.84 34.54
C GLU A 5 15.24 -30.38 33.30
N LYS A 6 15.79 -31.33 32.53
CA LYS A 6 16.53 -31.01 31.28
C LYS A 6 15.60 -30.61 30.14
N MET A 7 14.39 -31.17 30.12
CA MET A 7 13.35 -30.82 29.15
C MET A 7 12.84 -29.40 29.38
N GLU A 8 12.60 -29.02 30.63
CA GLU A 8 12.18 -27.65 31.02
C GLU A 8 13.21 -26.59 30.61
N ALA A 9 14.50 -26.86 30.87
CA ALA A 9 15.58 -25.95 30.49
C ALA A 9 15.70 -25.80 28.96
N PHE A 10 15.54 -26.90 28.20
CA PHE A 10 15.56 -26.87 26.74
C PHE A 10 14.37 -26.09 26.17
N TRP A 11 13.17 -26.30 26.71
CA TRP A 11 11.96 -25.56 26.34
C TRP A 11 12.08 -24.07 26.62
N PHE A 12 12.68 -23.67 27.74
CA PHE A 12 12.93 -22.25 28.04
C PHE A 12 13.83 -21.58 27.00
N TRP A 13 14.90 -22.27 26.57
CA TRP A 13 15.83 -21.76 25.55
C TRP A 13 15.19 -21.65 24.15
N ILE A 14 14.21 -22.49 23.83
CA ILE A 14 13.48 -22.43 22.56
C ILE A 14 12.34 -21.39 22.59
N MET A 15 11.63 -21.26 23.71
CA MET A 15 10.47 -20.36 23.81
C MET A 15 10.86 -18.88 23.75
N LYS A 16 12.06 -18.52 24.21
CA LYS A 16 12.55 -17.15 24.20
C LYS A 16 12.68 -16.54 22.79
N PRO A 17 13.38 -17.16 21.83
CA PRO A 17 13.43 -16.64 20.46
C PRO A 17 12.07 -16.69 19.76
N VAL A 18 11.21 -17.66 20.08
CA VAL A 18 9.84 -17.73 19.55
C VAL A 18 9.02 -16.51 20.01
N ALA A 19 9.13 -16.11 21.27
CA ALA A 19 8.47 -14.92 21.79
C ALA A 19 8.99 -13.63 21.14
N GLU A 20 10.31 -13.50 20.96
CA GLU A 20 10.91 -12.34 20.30
C GLU A 20 10.48 -12.23 18.82
N LEU A 21 10.43 -13.36 18.10
CA LEU A 21 9.91 -13.42 16.73
C LEU A 21 8.42 -13.07 16.66
N ALA A 22 7.61 -13.55 17.62
CA ALA A 22 6.19 -13.23 17.67
C ALA A 22 5.94 -11.73 17.88
N ILE A 23 6.71 -11.08 18.76
CA ILE A 23 6.63 -9.62 18.99
C ILE A 23 7.08 -8.86 17.74
N GLY A 24 8.17 -9.28 17.10
CA GLY A 24 8.64 -8.68 15.86
C GLY A 24 7.62 -8.76 14.72
N LEU A 25 6.99 -9.92 14.55
CA LEU A 25 5.92 -10.12 13.56
C LEU A 25 4.69 -9.27 13.88
N ALA A 26 4.28 -9.20 15.14
CA ALA A 26 3.17 -8.36 15.56
C ALA A 26 3.44 -6.87 15.24
N ALA A 27 4.64 -6.38 15.53
CA ALA A 27 5.04 -5.01 15.21
C ALA A 27 5.01 -4.73 13.69
N LEU A 28 5.49 -5.68 12.87
CA LEU A 28 5.43 -5.56 11.41
C LEU A 28 3.98 -5.54 10.88
N ILE A 29 3.11 -6.39 11.42
CA ILE A 29 1.69 -6.40 11.04
C ILE A 29 1.03 -5.06 11.38
N VAL A 30 1.29 -4.52 12.58
CA VAL A 30 0.75 -3.21 12.99
C VAL A 30 1.27 -2.09 12.08
N ALA A 31 2.57 -2.08 11.77
CA ALA A 31 3.15 -1.09 10.86
C ALA A 31 2.56 -1.19 9.44
N ALA A 32 2.42 -2.41 8.91
CA ALA A 32 1.83 -2.64 7.60
C ALA A 32 0.34 -2.25 7.55
N ALA A 33 -0.41 -2.55 8.60
CA ALA A 33 -1.82 -2.14 8.73
C ALA A 33 -1.96 -0.60 8.80
N GLY A 34 -1.11 0.06 9.60
CA GLY A 34 -1.07 1.53 9.68
C GLY A 34 -0.74 2.18 8.35
N TYR A 35 0.30 1.69 7.66
CA TYR A 35 0.66 2.17 6.32
C TYR A 35 -0.45 1.93 5.30
N GLY A 36 -1.05 0.73 5.33
CA GLY A 36 -2.20 0.37 4.52
C GLY A 36 -3.33 1.36 4.69
N LEU A 37 -3.76 1.65 5.92
CA LEU A 37 -4.87 2.57 6.21
C LEU A 37 -4.65 3.98 5.66
N ILE A 38 -3.40 4.45 5.59
CA ILE A 38 -3.07 5.76 5.03
C ILE A 38 -3.09 5.73 3.49
N CYS A 39 -2.53 4.69 2.87
CA CYS A 39 -2.41 4.60 1.41
C CYS A 39 -3.70 4.13 0.72
N LEU A 40 -4.47 3.24 1.34
CA LEU A 40 -5.73 2.67 0.82
C LEU A 40 -6.74 3.74 0.34
N PRO A 41 -7.09 4.77 1.13
CA PRO A 41 -8.05 5.78 0.68
C PRO A 41 -7.53 6.58 -0.52
N GLY A 42 -6.23 6.91 -0.54
CA GLY A 42 -5.61 7.59 -1.69
C GLY A 42 -5.66 6.73 -2.96
N TRP A 43 -5.32 5.44 -2.83
CA TRP A 43 -5.37 4.49 -3.94
C TRP A 43 -6.80 4.26 -4.44
N TRP A 44 -7.76 4.10 -3.54
CA TRP A 44 -9.18 3.99 -3.89
C TRP A 44 -9.70 5.23 -4.61
N LYS A 45 -9.34 6.42 -4.10
CA LYS A 45 -9.70 7.70 -4.73
C LYS A 45 -9.14 7.78 -6.14
N GLN A 46 -7.89 7.36 -6.36
CA GLN A 46 -7.30 7.34 -7.70
C GLN A 46 -7.92 6.29 -8.62
N ARG A 47 -8.32 5.13 -8.10
CA ARG A 47 -8.90 4.03 -8.89
C ARG A 47 -10.33 4.30 -9.33
N LYS A 48 -11.13 4.96 -8.50
CA LYS A 48 -12.52 5.35 -8.81
C LYS A 48 -12.64 6.72 -9.49
N CYS A 49 -11.54 7.47 -9.61
CA CYS A 49 -11.61 8.78 -10.23
C CYS A 49 -11.95 8.65 -11.73
N PRO A 50 -12.98 9.36 -12.24
CA PRO A 50 -13.30 9.32 -13.66
C PRO A 50 -12.25 10.00 -14.54
N HIS A 51 -11.29 10.72 -13.93
CA HIS A 51 -10.22 11.45 -14.60
C HIS A 51 -10.73 12.38 -15.71
N SER A 52 -11.89 13.02 -15.50
CA SER A 52 -12.54 13.89 -16.48
C SER A 52 -11.84 15.23 -16.66
N ARG A 53 -11.26 15.78 -15.58
CA ARG A 53 -10.56 17.06 -15.58
C ARG A 53 -9.10 16.88 -15.19
N VAL A 54 -8.20 17.39 -16.04
CA VAL A 54 -6.75 17.39 -15.84
C VAL A 54 -6.19 18.79 -15.95
N ARG A 55 -5.08 19.05 -15.28
CA ARG A 55 -4.22 20.22 -15.51
C ARG A 55 -2.98 19.77 -16.25
N GLU A 56 -2.49 20.64 -17.12
CA GLU A 56 -1.22 20.45 -17.83
C GLU A 56 -0.08 21.06 -17.01
N THR A 57 1.05 20.37 -16.92
CA THR A 57 2.29 20.90 -16.33
C THR A 57 3.20 21.48 -17.42
N GLY A 58 4.25 22.21 -17.02
CA GLY A 58 5.27 22.70 -17.96
C GLY A 58 6.06 21.60 -18.70
N ALA A 59 5.91 20.34 -18.29
CA ALA A 59 6.48 19.16 -18.96
C ALA A 59 5.46 18.44 -19.88
N CYS A 60 4.33 19.08 -20.17
CA CYS A 60 3.22 18.51 -20.96
C CYS A 60 2.59 17.26 -20.33
N ASP A 61 2.69 17.08 -19.01
CA ASP A 61 2.00 16.01 -18.28
C ASP A 61 0.55 16.39 -17.95
N ALA A 62 -0.35 15.42 -18.02
CA ALA A 62 -1.73 15.50 -17.58
C ALA A 62 -1.87 15.03 -16.13
N ILE A 63 -2.03 15.96 -15.19
CA ILE A 63 -2.30 15.64 -13.79
C ILE A 63 -3.80 15.79 -13.51
N CYS A 64 -4.43 14.74 -12.99
CA CYS A 64 -5.84 14.81 -12.61
C CYS A 64 -6.08 15.81 -11.48
N GLN A 65 -7.00 16.75 -11.65
CA GLN A 65 -7.30 17.77 -10.63
C GLN A 65 -8.00 17.19 -9.39
N SER A 66 -8.77 16.12 -9.55
CA SER A 66 -9.56 15.55 -8.46
C SER A 66 -8.75 14.60 -7.56
N CYS A 67 -7.87 13.79 -8.15
CA CYS A 67 -7.11 12.76 -7.42
C CYS A 67 -5.58 12.95 -7.44
N GLY A 68 -5.06 13.94 -8.18
CA GLY A 68 -3.63 14.23 -8.24
C GLY A 68 -2.78 13.21 -9.00
N LYS A 69 -3.40 12.17 -9.58
CA LYS A 69 -2.69 11.14 -10.36
C LYS A 69 -2.13 11.74 -11.65
N ASN A 70 -0.85 11.49 -11.93
CA ASN A 70 -0.26 11.76 -13.24
C ASN A 70 -0.74 10.70 -14.24
N LEU A 71 -1.37 11.15 -15.33
CA LEU A 71 -1.93 10.32 -16.40
C LEU A 71 -0.98 10.21 -17.61
N GLY A 72 0.23 10.78 -17.51
CA GLY A 72 1.24 10.81 -18.56
C GLY A 72 1.05 12.02 -19.49
N PHE A 73 1.49 11.89 -20.73
CA PHE A 73 1.46 12.98 -21.70
C PHE A 73 0.04 13.46 -22.03
N ILE A 74 -0.17 14.77 -22.03
CA ILE A 74 -1.49 15.41 -22.25
C ILE A 74 -2.10 15.08 -23.62
N GLY A 75 -1.29 14.95 -24.67
CA GLY A 75 -1.77 14.58 -26.00
C GLY A 75 -2.41 13.19 -26.01
N ALA A 76 -1.73 12.21 -25.43
CA ALA A 76 -2.23 10.83 -25.33
C ALA A 76 -3.51 10.75 -24.48
N TRP A 77 -3.64 11.57 -23.43
CA TRP A 77 -4.87 11.65 -22.67
C TRP A 77 -6.02 12.27 -23.48
N ARG A 78 -5.78 13.34 -24.25
CA ARG A 78 -6.78 13.98 -25.11
C ARG A 78 -7.28 13.04 -26.20
N ASP A 79 -6.40 12.25 -26.81
CA ASP A 79 -6.80 11.29 -27.84
C ASP A 79 -7.69 10.19 -27.26
N LYS A 80 -7.33 9.63 -26.10
CA LYS A 80 -8.16 8.66 -25.38
C LYS A 80 -9.54 9.18 -24.95
N GLN A 81 -9.70 10.50 -24.85
CA GLN A 81 -11.00 11.12 -24.53
C GLN A 81 -11.89 11.24 -25.78
N LYS A 82 -11.32 11.42 -26.97
CA LYS A 82 -12.07 11.48 -28.24
C LYS A 82 -12.73 10.14 -28.56
N ASP A 83 -12.06 9.04 -28.22
CA ASP A 83 -12.53 7.69 -28.50
C ASP A 83 -13.55 7.17 -27.47
N LYS A 84 -13.80 7.91 -26.39
CA LYS A 84 -14.86 7.56 -25.43
C LYS A 84 -16.19 8.04 -25.97
N PRO A 85 -17.18 7.15 -26.20
CA PRO A 85 -18.52 7.58 -26.57
C PRO A 85 -19.08 8.47 -25.46
N SER A 86 -19.51 9.68 -25.83
CA SER A 86 -20.34 10.53 -24.99
C SER A 86 -21.64 9.77 -24.74
N ASN A 87 -21.81 9.27 -23.52
CA ASN A 87 -23.08 8.70 -23.06
C ASN A 87 -23.84 9.81 -22.33
#